data_AF-A0A954G7N3-F1
#
_entry.id   AF-A0A954G7N3-F1
#
_cell.length_a   1.000
_cell.length_b   1.000
_cell.length_c   1.000
_cell.angle_alpha   90.00
_cell.angle_beta   90.00
_cell.angle_gamma   90.00
#
_symmetry.space_group_name_H-M   'P 1'
#
loop_
_entity.id
_entity.type
_entity.pdbx_description
1 polymer ?
#
loop_
_entity_poly.entity_id
_entity_poly.type
_entity_poly.pdbx_seq_one_letter_code
_entity_poly.pdbx_strand_id
1 'polypeptide(L)'
;MDACYQIDDTSQIISPGMIIFKDLLEDNLRKMIELVGDPSRLRPHCKTHKMREIIQLELSLGIKKHKAATFAEAEMLADTGVKDI
;
A
#
# COMPACT_ATOMS: atom_id res chain seq x y z
N MET A 1 -16.85 -16.18 6.44
CA MET A 1 -15.92 -15.23 5.80
C MET A 1 -16.76 -14.39 4.86
N ASP A 2 -16.60 -13.07 4.91
CA ASP A 2 -17.27 -12.20 3.94
C ASP A 2 -16.84 -12.59 2.52
N ALA A 3 -17.75 -12.44 1.54
CA ALA A 3 -17.50 -12.83 0.15
C ALA A 3 -16.24 -12.16 -0.44
N CYS A 4 -15.81 -11.02 0.11
CA CYS A 4 -14.63 -10.29 -0.32
C CYS A 4 -13.28 -10.91 0.11
N TYR A 5 -13.28 -11.94 0.96
CA TYR A 5 -12.06 -12.66 1.38
C TYR A 5 -11.98 -14.08 0.81
N GLN A 6 -12.68 -14.34 -0.29
CA GLN A 6 -12.72 -15.65 -0.92
C GLN A 6 -11.50 -15.87 -1.85
N ILE A 7 -10.94 -17.08 -1.79
CA ILE A 7 -9.88 -17.54 -2.71
C ILE A 7 -10.35 -18.90 -3.23
N ASP A 8 -10.54 -19.01 -4.54
CA ASP A 8 -11.16 -20.20 -5.14
C ASP A 8 -10.23 -21.43 -5.11
N ASP A 9 -8.92 -21.23 -5.29
CA ASP A 9 -7.91 -22.28 -5.16
C ASP A 9 -6.72 -21.79 -4.33
N THR A 10 -6.46 -22.47 -3.21
CA THR A 10 -5.36 -22.19 -2.29
C THR A 10 -4.21 -23.19 -2.43
N SER A 11 -4.30 -24.18 -3.33
CA SER A 11 -3.32 -25.27 -3.46
C SER A 11 -1.88 -24.81 -3.76
N GLN A 12 -1.74 -23.67 -4.43
CA GLN A 12 -0.45 -23.06 -4.77
C GLN A 12 0.05 -22.06 -3.72
N ILE A 13 -0.74 -21.77 -2.68
CA ILE A 13 -0.38 -20.80 -1.64
C ILE A 13 0.36 -21.51 -0.52
N ILE A 14 1.66 -21.22 -0.41
CA ILE A 14 2.50 -21.76 0.65
C ILE A 14 2.16 -21.10 1.98
N SER A 15 1.93 -21.91 3.00
CA SER A 15 1.64 -21.46 4.37
C SER A 15 2.88 -21.61 5.28
N PRO A 16 3.14 -20.65 6.20
CA PRO A 16 2.37 -19.43 6.44
C PRO A 16 2.69 -18.33 5.40
N GLY A 17 1.65 -17.64 4.93
CA GLY A 17 1.77 -16.52 4.01
C GLY A 17 0.75 -15.43 4.36
N MET A 18 1.13 -14.17 4.14
CA MET A 18 0.22 -13.03 4.27
C MET A 18 -0.37 -12.71 2.90
N ILE A 19 -1.70 -12.73 2.81
CA ILE A 19 -2.42 -12.46 1.56
C ILE A 19 -2.99 -11.04 1.61
N ILE A 20 -2.80 -10.30 0.51
CA ILE A 20 -3.38 -8.98 0.31
C ILE A 20 -4.39 -9.08 -0.82
N PHE A 21 -5.66 -8.82 -0.49
CA PHE A 21 -6.72 -8.73 -1.49
C PHE A 21 -6.62 -7.37 -2.18
N LYS A 22 -6.08 -7.36 -3.40
CA LYS A 22 -5.73 -6.15 -4.14
C LYS A 22 -6.91 -5.19 -4.31
N ASP A 23 -8.09 -5.70 -4.63
CA ASP A 23 -9.28 -4.87 -4.84
C ASP A 23 -9.68 -4.13 -3.56
N LEU A 24 -9.61 -4.81 -2.41
CA LEU A 24 -9.88 -4.19 -1.10
C LEU A 24 -8.83 -3.15 -0.73
N LEU A 25 -7.55 -3.40 -1.05
CA LEU A 25 -6.48 -2.41 -0.87
C LEU A 25 -6.75 -1.17 -1.72
N GLU A 26 -7.05 -1.33 -3.00
CA GLU A 26 -7.34 -0.21 -3.91
C GLU A 26 -8.56 0.59 -3.44
N ASP A 27 -9.62 -0.08 -3.00
CA ASP A 27 -10.81 0.59 -2.48
C ASP A 27 -10.53 1.37 -1.19
N ASN A 28 -9.67 0.84 -0.32
CA ASN A 28 -9.23 1.57 0.88
C ASN A 28 -8.44 2.84 0.51
N LEU A 29 -7.53 2.74 -0.47
CA LEU A 29 -6.78 3.90 -0.96
C LEU A 29 -7.69 4.94 -1.62
N ARG A 30 -8.66 4.52 -2.45
CA ARG A 30 -9.66 5.42 -3.05
C ARG A 30 -10.46 6.15 -1.99
N LYS A 31 -10.96 5.44 -0.97
CA LYS A 31 -11.70 6.03 0.15
C LYS A 31 -10.84 7.04 0.92
N MET A 32 -9.57 6.72 1.19
CA MET A 32 -8.65 7.67 1.83
C MET A 32 -8.51 8.96 1.03
N ILE A 33 -8.40 8.86 -0.30
CA ILE A 33 -8.29 10.03 -1.19
C ILE A 33 -9.60 10.81 -1.21
N GLU A 34 -10.74 10.13 -1.34
CA GLU A 34 -12.08 10.76 -1.32
C GLU A 34 -12.30 11.56 -0.04
N LEU A 35 -11.94 11.00 1.12
CA LEU A 35 -12.07 11.65 2.42
C LEU A 35 -11.27 12.96 2.52
N VAL A 36 -10.11 13.06 1.85
CA VAL A 36 -9.28 14.27 1.87
C VAL A 36 -9.50 15.19 0.66
N GLY A 37 -10.14 14.70 -0.40
CA GLY A 37 -10.40 15.40 -1.67
C GLY A 37 -9.17 15.61 -2.57
N ASP A 38 -7.95 15.62 -2.02
CA ASP A 38 -6.70 15.78 -2.76
C ASP A 38 -5.61 14.84 -2.19
N PRO A 39 -5.05 13.91 -3.00
CA PRO A 39 -4.01 12.98 -2.56
C PRO A 39 -2.73 13.68 -2.10
N SER A 40 -2.47 14.94 -2.49
CA SER A 40 -1.31 15.71 -2.06
C SER A 40 -1.29 16.01 -0.54
N ARG A 41 -2.48 15.89 0.10
CA ARG A 41 -2.69 16.07 1.55
C ARG A 41 -2.35 14.80 2.34
N LEU A 42 -2.22 13.66 1.68
CA LEU A 42 -1.87 12.40 2.32
C LEU A 42 -0.36 12.28 2.49
N ARG A 43 0.03 11.69 3.63
CA ARG A 43 1.40 11.24 3.91
C ARG A 43 1.36 9.91 4.67
N PRO A 44 0.91 8.83 4.00
CA PRO A 44 0.81 7.52 4.63
C PRO A 44 2.18 7.03 5.09
N HIS A 45 2.16 6.08 6.02
CA HIS A 45 3.38 5.59 6.65
C HIS A 45 3.65 4.16 6.20
N CYS A 46 4.80 3.93 5.58
CA CYS A 46 5.14 2.62 5.01
C CYS A 46 5.41 1.52 6.04
N LYS A 47 5.59 1.86 7.34
CA LYS A 47 5.96 0.91 8.40
C LYS A 47 5.01 -0.28 8.54
N THR A 48 3.75 -0.09 8.13
CA THR A 48 2.71 -1.11 8.22
C THR A 48 2.98 -2.26 7.25
N HIS A 49 3.34 -1.94 6.01
CA HIS A 49 3.41 -2.95 4.94
C HIS A 49 4.84 -3.18 4.44
N LYS A 50 5.71 -2.16 4.40
CA LYS A 50 7.12 -2.25 3.97
C LYS A 50 7.27 -2.97 2.61
N MET A 51 6.38 -2.68 1.67
CA MET A 51 6.29 -3.31 0.35
C MET A 51 6.35 -2.26 -0.75
N ARG A 52 7.28 -2.44 -1.70
CA ARG A 52 7.49 -1.52 -2.83
C ARG A 52 6.26 -1.44 -3.73
N GLU A 53 5.59 -2.56 -3.92
CA GLU A 53 4.40 -2.72 -4.77
C GLU A 53 3.24 -1.84 -4.30
N ILE A 54 3.04 -1.74 -2.99
CA ILE A 54 2.01 -0.87 -2.41
C ILE A 54 2.41 0.60 -2.58
N ILE A 55 3.68 0.95 -2.38
CA ILE A 55 4.17 2.31 -2.59
C ILE A 55 3.98 2.74 -4.06
N GLN A 56 4.26 1.85 -5.01
CA GLN A 56 4.02 2.11 -6.44
C GLN A 56 2.54 2.34 -6.74
N LEU A 57 1.65 1.55 -6.13
CA LEU A 57 0.22 1.75 -6.25
C LEU A 57 -0.21 3.11 -5.68
N GLU A 58 0.25 3.47 -4.48
CA GLU A 58 -0.03 4.77 -3.85
C GLU A 58 0.49 5.95 -4.70
N LEU A 59 1.70 5.82 -5.26
CA LEU A 59 2.27 6.81 -6.19
C LEU A 59 1.44 6.95 -7.46
N SER A 60 0.95 5.85 -8.03
CA SER A 60 0.08 5.86 -9.22
C SER A 60 -1.24 6.58 -8.98
N LEU A 61 -1.71 6.58 -7.73
CA LEU A 61 -2.90 7.32 -7.28
C LEU A 61 -2.60 8.78 -6.87
N GLY A 62 -1.36 9.25 -7.09
CA GLY A 62 -0.95 10.61 -6.81
C GLY A 62 -0.47 10.89 -5.38
N ILE A 63 -0.36 9.87 -4.53
CA ILE A 63 0.16 10.00 -3.16
C ILE A 63 1.69 10.02 -3.20
N LYS A 64 2.25 11.23 -3.23
CA LYS A 64 3.69 11.46 -3.47
C LYS A 64 4.54 11.67 -2.22
N LYS A 65 3.91 11.76 -1.06
CA LYS A 65 4.58 12.00 0.23
C LYS A 65 4.40 10.78 1.12
N HIS A 66 5.46 10.33 1.79
CA HIS A 66 5.41 9.14 2.65
C HIS A 66 6.07 9.42 3.99
N LYS A 67 5.84 8.54 4.98
CA LYS A 67 6.59 8.51 6.25
C LYS A 67 7.32 7.19 6.39
N ALA A 68 8.52 7.25 6.94
CA ALA A 68 9.31 6.10 7.36
C ALA A 68 9.63 6.16 8.86
N ALA A 69 9.86 5.01 9.47
CA ALA A 69 10.26 4.84 10.86
C ALA A 69 11.75 4.47 10.99
N THR A 70 12.38 4.04 9.90
CA THR A 70 13.82 3.66 9.87
C THR A 70 14.49 4.15 8.58
N PHE A 71 15.82 4.19 8.57
CA PHE A 71 16.58 4.53 7.35
C PHE A 71 16.38 3.52 6.23
N ALA A 72 16.28 2.22 6.53
CA ALA A 72 16.02 1.19 5.52
C ALA A 72 14.65 1.35 4.86
N GLU A 73 13.64 1.76 5.62
CA GLU A 73 12.32 2.10 5.07
C GLU A 73 12.38 3.35 4.17
N ALA A 74 13.13 4.37 4.59
CA ALA A 74 13.33 5.58 3.79
C ALA A 74 14.08 5.29 2.48
N GLU A 75 15.11 4.44 2.52
CA GLU A 75 15.86 3.99 1.34
C GLU A 75 14.94 3.23 0.37
N MET A 76 14.12 2.30 0.85
CA MET A 76 13.12 1.59 0.04
C MET A 76 12.14 2.57 -0.64
N LEU A 77 11.67 3.59 0.08
CA LEU A 77 10.78 4.61 -0.49
C LEU A 77 11.49 5.42 -1.59
N ALA A 78 12.74 5.82 -1.36
CA ALA A 78 13.54 6.57 -2.33
C ALA A 78 13.77 5.77 -3.61
N ASP A 79 14.14 4.48 -3.48
CA ASP A 79 14.31 3.55 -4.61
C ASP A 79 13.05 3.39 -5.45
N THR A 80 11.88 3.52 -4.81
CA THR A 80 10.58 3.39 -5.48
C THR A 80 10.17 4.68 -6.21
N GLY A 81 10.95 5.76 -6.06
CA GLY A 81 10.72 7.05 -6.70
C GLY A 81 9.93 8.06 -5.84
N VAL A 82 9.74 7.78 -4.55
CA VAL A 82 9.18 8.78 -3.62
C VAL A 82 10.19 9.90 -3.43
N LYS A 83 9.73 11.14 -3.60
CA LYS A 83 10.60 12.34 -3.52
C LYS A 83 10.49 13.10 -2.20
N ASP A 84 9.43 12.85 -1.43
CA ASP A 84 9.15 13.51 -0.15
C ASP A 84 8.86 12.43 0.90
N ILE A 85 9.90 12.09 1.69
CA ILE A 85 9.92 10.99 2.67
C ILE A 85 10.06 11.57 4.07
#